data_AF-A0A372NBU5-F1
#
_entry.id   AF-A0A372NBU5-F1
#
_cell.length_a   1.000
_cell.length_b   1.000
_cell.length_c   1.000
_cell.angle_alpha   90.00
_cell.angle_beta   90.00
_cell.angle_gamma   90.00
#
_symmetry.space_group_name_H-M   'P 1'
#
loop_
_entity.id
_entity.type
_entity.pdbx_description
1 polymer ?
#
loop_
_entity_poly.entity_id
_entity_poly.type
_entity_poly.pdbx_seq_one_letter_code
_entity_poly.pdbx_strand_id
1 'polypeptide(L)' 'MFQFTDIKPSGTGKPESVFISWLLWQPRGADLAVEALKEVEKLARCRSADPDIIRLKAMFASLAGADGPMH' A
#
# COMPACT_ATOMS: atom_id res chain seq x y z
N MET A 1 -23.16 -18.03 -4.32
CA MET A 1 -22.73 -18.00 -2.91
C MET A 1 -21.23 -17.81 -2.91
N PHE A 2 -20.74 -16.58 -2.72
CA PHE A 2 -19.30 -16.32 -2.73
C PHE A 2 -18.73 -16.82 -1.41
N GLN A 3 -17.95 -17.90 -1.48
CA GLN A 3 -17.22 -18.42 -0.33
C GLN A 3 -16.10 -17.43 -0.01
N PHE A 4 -16.23 -16.76 1.13
CA PHE A 4 -15.11 -16.09 1.78
C PHE A 4 -14.11 -17.17 2.17
N THR A 5 -13.17 -17.48 1.29
CA THR A 5 -12.02 -18.30 1.65
C THR A 5 -11.25 -17.52 2.70
N ASP A 6 -11.37 -18.01 3.94
CA ASP A 6 -10.42 -17.92 5.05
C ASP A 6 -9.21 -17.02 4.75
N ILE A 7 -9.39 -15.70 4.90
CA ILE A 7 -8.25 -14.79 4.97
C ILE A 7 -7.76 -14.88 6.40
N LYS A 8 -7.06 -15.97 6.71
CA LYS A 8 -6.18 -16.03 7.87
C LYS A 8 -5.32 -14.76 7.80
N PRO A 9 -5.31 -13.88 8.83
CA PRO A 9 -4.48 -12.70 8.82
C PRO A 9 -3.03 -13.18 8.98
N SER A 10 -2.42 -13.60 7.87
CA SER A 10 -1.02 -13.97 7.84
C SER A 10 -0.27 -12.66 7.98
N GLY A 11 -0.04 -12.25 9.22
CA GLY A 11 0.98 -11.28 9.63
C GLY A 11 2.39 -11.80 9.33
N THR A 12 2.59 -12.32 8.12
CA THR A 12 3.88 -12.69 7.55
C THR A 12 4.24 -11.58 6.58
N GLY A 13 5.05 -10.64 7.10
CA GLY A 13 5.45 -9.39 6.47
C GLY A 13 6.01 -9.57 5.07
N LYS A 14 5.19 -9.26 4.06
CA LYS A 14 5.65 -8.90 2.72
C LYS A 14 4.89 -7.64 2.30
N PRO A 15 5.60 -6.60 1.86
CA PRO A 15 4.98 -5.30 1.59
C PRO A 15 3.91 -5.38 0.51
N GLU A 16 4.01 -6.30 -0.45
CA GLU A 16 3.04 -6.46 -1.54
C GLU A 16 1.67 -6.94 -1.04
N SER A 17 1.66 -7.84 -0.05
CA SER A 17 0.41 -8.34 0.54
C SER A 17 -0.34 -7.23 1.29
N VAL A 18 0.40 -6.39 2.01
CA VAL A 18 -0.14 -5.22 2.70
C VAL A 18 -0.70 -4.22 1.68
N PHE A 19 0.04 -3.96 0.60
CA PHE A 19 -0.38 -3.06 -0.46
C PHE A 19 -1.65 -3.55 -1.17
N ILE A 20 -1.73 -4.83 -1.54
CA ILE A 20 -2.93 -5.42 -2.16
C ILE A 20 -4.13 -5.37 -1.19
N SER A 21 -3.91 -5.71 0.08
CA SER A 21 -4.95 -5.63 1.10
C SER A 21 -5.49 -4.21 1.27
N TRP A 22 -4.60 -3.21 1.22
CA TRP A 22 -4.98 -1.80 1.26
C TRP A 22 -5.80 -1.38 0.04
N LEU A 23 -5.43 -1.83 -1.17
CA LEU A 23 -6.19 -1.54 -2.40
C LEU A 23 -7.62 -2.09 -2.34
N LEU A 24 -7.77 -3.31 -1.84
CA LEU A 24 -9.09 -3.97 -1.71
C LEU A 24 -9.98 -3.29 -0.67
N TRP A 25 -9.40 -2.55 0.28
CA TRP A 25 -10.12 -1.83 1.32
C TRP A 25 -10.51 -0.39 0.94
N GLN A 26 -10.15 0.09 -0.26
CA GLN A 26 -10.47 1.45 -0.67
C GLN A 26 -11.98 1.64 -0.90
N PRO A 27 -12.56 2.79 -0.50
CA PRO A 27 -13.96 3.07 -0.75
C PRO A 27 -14.24 3.20 -2.26
N ARG A 28 -15.47 2.88 -2.67
CA ARG A 28 -15.88 3.01 -4.07
C ARG A 28 -15.79 4.48 -4.50
N GLY A 29 -15.09 4.73 -5.61
CA GLY A 29 -14.86 6.08 -6.11
C GLY A 29 -13.74 6.85 -5.41
N ALA A 30 -12.95 6.19 -4.55
CA ALA A 30 -11.74 6.80 -3.98
C ALA A 30 -10.75 7.19 -5.09
N ASP A 31 -10.14 8.35 -4.94
CA ASP A 31 -8.96 8.71 -5.71
C ASP A 31 -7.75 7.98 -5.12
N LEU A 32 -7.37 6.88 -5.78
CA LEU A 32 -6.30 6.00 -5.33
C LEU A 32 -4.95 6.74 -5.21
N ALA A 33 -4.70 7.75 -6.05
CA ALA A 33 -3.45 8.49 -6.00
C ALA A 33 -3.39 9.39 -4.76
N VAL A 34 -4.49 10.07 -4.44
CA VAL A 34 -4.61 10.89 -3.22
C VAL A 34 -4.53 10.03 -1.96
N GLU A 35 -5.21 8.90 -1.92
CA GLU A 35 -5.15 7.99 -0.77
C GLU A 35 -3.76 7.36 -0.61
N ALA A 36 -3.10 7.00 -1.71
CA ALA A 36 -1.73 6.49 -1.68
C ALA A 36 -0.75 7.54 -1.13
N LEU A 37 -0.90 8.81 -1.50
CA LEU A 37 -0.06 9.90 -0.99
C LEU A 37 -0.17 10.02 0.54
N LYS A 38 -1.39 9.90 1.09
CA LYS A 38 -1.60 9.90 2.56
C LYS A 38 -0.85 8.74 3.22
N GLU A 39 -0.82 7.56 2.62
CA GLU A 39 -0.04 6.43 3.15
C GLU A 39 1.47 6.67 3.06
N VAL A 40 1.97 7.28 1.98
CA VAL A 40 3.38 7.69 1.86
C VAL A 40 3.76 8.63 3.01
N GLU A 41 2.92 9.62 3.31
CA GLU A 41 3.16 10.57 4.41
C GLU A 41 3.14 9.91 5.78
N LYS A 42 2.21 8.96 6.01
CA LYS A 42 2.16 8.16 7.24
C LYS A 42 3.44 7.34 7.41
N LEU A 43 3.86 6.64 6.35
CA LEU A 43 5.08 5.82 6.37
C LEU A 43 6.36 6.67 6.46
N ALA A 44 6.37 7.88 5.91
CA ALA A 44 7.51 8.80 6.03
C ALA A 44 7.76 9.25 7.47
N ARG A 45 6.72 9.30 8.31
CA ARG A 45 6.83 9.60 9.74
C ARG A 45 7.37 8.40 10.55
N CYS A 46 7.27 7.20 10.00
CA CYS A 46 7.87 6.01 10.59
C CYS A 46 9.38 6.03 10.32
N ARG A 47 10.19 6.30 11.35
CA ARG A 47 11.66 6.28 11.28
C ARG A 47 12.20 4.83 11.32
N SER A 48 11.62 3.96 10.50
CA SER A 48 12.04 2.57 10.36
C SER A 48 13.01 2.46 9.19
N ALA A 49 14.16 1.82 9.43
CA ALA A 49 15.11 1.42 8.37
C ALA A 49 14.74 0.04 7.78
N ASP A 50 13.55 -0.45 8.09
CA ASP A 50 13.06 -1.74 7.62
C ASP A 50 12.89 -1.73 6.09
N PRO A 51 13.54 -2.66 5.36
CA PRO A 51 13.48 -2.70 3.90
C PRO A 51 12.08 -2.97 3.36
N ASP A 52 11.22 -3.67 4.09
CA ASP A 52 9.83 -3.91 3.69
C ASP A 52 9.01 -2.63 3.81
N ILE A 53 9.24 -1.81 4.84
CA ILE A 53 8.58 -0.50 4.97
C ILE A 53 9.03 0.46 3.86
N ILE A 54 10.32 0.46 3.53
CA ILE A 54 10.86 1.25 2.41
C ILE A 54 10.20 0.83 1.09
N ARG A 55 10.10 -0.48 0.85
CA ARG A 55 9.49 -1.04 -0.37
C ARG A 55 7.99 -0.79 -0.43
N LEU A 56 7.28 -0.88 0.69
CA LEU A 56 5.87 -0.52 0.78
C LEU A 56 5.64 0.95 0.43
N LYS A 57 6.45 1.85 1.00
CA LYS A 57 6.39 3.28 0.69
C LYS A 57 6.63 3.56 -0.80
N ALA A 58 7.57 2.86 -1.43
CA ALA A 58 7.82 2.98 -2.87
C ALA A 58 6.61 2.58 -3.72
N MET A 59 5.91 1.48 -3.38
CA MET A 59 4.69 1.08 -4.10
C MET A 59 3.58 2.13 -3.99
N PHE A 60 3.40 2.73 -2.81
CA PHE A 60 2.44 3.83 -2.65
C PHE A 60 2.86 5.10 -3.41
N ALA A 61 4.15 5.43 -3.43
CA ALA A 61 4.67 6.57 -4.18
C ALA A 61 4.45 6.39 -5.69
N SER A 62 4.70 5.19 -6.21
CA SER A 62 4.43 4.84 -7.61
C SER A 62 2.93 4.94 -7.95
N LEU A 63 2.05 4.44 -7.08
CA LEU A 63 0.61 4.57 -7.26
C LEU A 63 0.12 6.03 -7.20
N ALA A 64 0.72 6.85 -6.34
CA ALA A 64 0.43 8.29 -6.24
C ALA A 64 0.91 9.09 -7.46
N GLY A 65 1.60 8.47 -8.42
CA GLY A 65 2.24 9.16 -9.54
C GLY A 65 3.44 10.01 -9.12
N ALA A 66 3.98 9.79 -7.91
CA ALA A 66 5.16 10.48 -7.41
C ALA A 66 6.47 9.90 -7.99
N ASP A 67 6.47 8.63 -8.43
CA ASP A 67 7.50 8.06 -9.33
C ASP A 67 7.18 8.39 -10.80
N GLY A 68 6.80 9.64 -11.08
CA GLY A 68 6.51 10.10 -12.44
C GLY A 68 7.56 9.63 -13.45
N PRO A 69 7.19 9.41 -14.72
CA PRO A 69 8.03 8.74 -15.68
C PRO A 69 9.38 9.47 -15.79
N MET A 70 10.46 8.82 -15.39
CA MET A 70 11.77 9.13 -15.94
C MET A 70 11.82 8.55 -17.35
N HIS A 71 11.15 9.26 -18.26
CA HIS A 71 11.23 9.25 -19.72
C HIS A 71 10.86 7.97 -20.51
#